data_AF-A0A142XW96-F1
#
_entry.id   AF-A0A142XW96-F1
#
_cell.length_a   1.000
_cell.length_b   1.000
_cell.length_c   1.000
_cell.angle_alpha   90.00
_cell.angle_beta   90.00
_cell.angle_gamma   90.00
#
_symmetry.space_group_name_H-M   'P 1'
#
loop_
_entity.id
_entity.type
_entity.pdbx_description
1 polymer ?
#
loop_
_entity_poly.entity_id
_entity_poly.type
_entity_poly.pdbx_seq_one_letter_code
_entity_poly.pdbx_strand_id
1 'polypeptide(L)'
;MSRTPIISTPLASSSPSSDESLPTLPFPDRRKRASTDATSGPPGVERRQFGNTYNHLSMDGRELAEAIDRYKIQHRRRYVTTDELLSVLKGLGYTRG
;
A
#
# COMPACT_ATOMS: atom_id res chain seq x y z
N MET A 1 6.25 33.86 -4.41
CA MET A 1 5.16 33.04 -3.83
C MET A 1 4.06 32.86 -4.86
N SER A 2 4.16 31.84 -5.70
CA SER A 2 3.25 31.55 -6.81
C SER A 2 2.11 30.65 -6.32
N ARG A 3 0.90 31.22 -6.19
CA ARG A 3 -0.34 30.48 -5.94
C ARG A 3 -0.90 30.02 -7.29
N THR A 4 -0.92 28.72 -7.54
CA THR A 4 -1.61 28.14 -8.70
C THR A 4 -3.13 28.26 -8.50
N PRO A 5 -3.90 28.74 -9.49
CA PRO A 5 -5.35 28.79 -9.39
C PRO A 5 -5.97 27.39 -9.52
N ILE A 6 -7.03 27.14 -8.75
CA ILE A 6 -7.87 25.95 -8.85
C ILE A 6 -8.69 26.07 -10.13
N ILE A 7 -8.47 25.15 -11.07
CA ILE A 7 -9.28 25.04 -12.29
C ILE A 7 -10.60 24.37 -11.90
N SER A 8 -11.69 25.14 -11.83
CA SER A 8 -13.05 24.60 -11.81
C SER A 8 -13.43 24.16 -13.21
N THR A 9 -13.35 22.86 -13.49
CA THR A 9 -13.97 22.27 -14.67
C THR A 9 -15.49 22.33 -14.53
N PRO A 10 -16.22 22.94 -15.48
CA PRO A 10 -17.68 22.95 -15.44
C PRO A 10 -18.22 21.54 -15.73
N LEU A 11 -19.18 21.11 -14.91
CA LEU A 11 -20.01 19.93 -15.14
C LEU A 11 -20.92 20.22 -16.34
N ALA A 12 -20.50 19.79 -17.53
CA ALA A 12 -21.33 19.85 -18.73
C ALA A 12 -22.54 18.94 -18.53
N SER A 13 -23.71 19.55 -18.28
CA SER A 13 -25.01 18.88 -18.32
C SER A 13 -25.47 18.81 -19.78
N SER A 14 -25.02 17.79 -20.51
CA SER A 14 -25.63 17.44 -21.79
C SER A 14 -26.86 16.58 -21.53
N SER A 15 -28.05 17.19 -21.56
CA SER A 15 -29.30 16.44 -21.70
C SER A 15 -29.33 15.69 -23.04
N PRO A 16 -29.99 14.54 -23.11
CA PRO A 16 -29.81 13.56 -24.18
C PRO A 16 -30.79 13.81 -25.32
N SER A 17 -30.31 14.08 -26.52
CA SER A 17 -31.12 14.03 -27.72
C SER A 17 -30.30 13.56 -28.91
N SER A 18 -30.89 12.62 -29.65
CA SER A 18 -30.51 12.15 -30.99
C SER A 18 -29.56 10.95 -31.03
N ASP A 19 -30.15 9.77 -30.84
CA ASP A 19 -30.13 8.62 -31.77
C ASP A 19 -28.81 8.28 -32.51
N GLU A 20 -27.68 8.28 -31.79
CA GLU A 20 -26.45 7.66 -32.28
C GLU A 20 -26.31 6.28 -31.61
N SER A 21 -26.61 5.22 -32.35
CA SER A 21 -26.47 3.83 -31.93
C SER A 21 -24.99 3.45 -31.77
N LEU A 22 -24.36 3.89 -30.67
CA LEU A 22 -23.03 3.44 -30.29
C LEU A 22 -23.07 1.92 -30.08
N PRO A 23 -22.08 1.17 -30.61
CA PRO A 23 -22.03 -0.26 -30.36
C PRO A 23 -22.01 -0.48 -28.85
N THR A 24 -23.05 -1.16 -28.34
CA THR A 24 -23.10 -1.61 -26.95
C THR A 24 -21.97 -2.61 -26.79
N LEU A 25 -20.78 -2.13 -26.43
CA LEU A 25 -19.69 -3.01 -26.06
C LEU A 25 -20.16 -3.79 -24.84
N PRO A 26 -20.13 -5.13 -24.88
CA PRO A 26 -20.57 -5.93 -23.75
C PRO A 26 -19.78 -5.51 -22.51
N PHE A 27 -20.46 -5.39 -21.37
CA PHE A 27 -19.79 -5.11 -20.09
C PHE A 27 -18.61 -6.07 -19.94
N PRO A 28 -17.38 -5.57 -19.80
CA PRO A 28 -16.21 -6.44 -19.78
C PRO A 28 -16.30 -7.35 -18.56
N ASP A 29 -16.48 -8.65 -18.82
CA ASP A 29 -16.47 -9.69 -17.79
C ASP A 29 -15.06 -9.79 -17.21
N ARG A 30 -14.85 -9.10 -16.08
CA ARG A 30 -13.56 -9.01 -15.39
C ARG A 30 -13.06 -10.38 -14.90
N ARG A 31 -13.91 -11.41 -14.84
CA ARG A 31 -13.51 -12.76 -14.40
C ARG A 31 -12.71 -13.49 -15.47
N LYS A 32 -12.96 -13.24 -16.75
CA LYS A 32 -12.23 -13.88 -17.86
C LYS A 32 -10.82 -13.33 -18.07
N ARG A 33 -10.54 -12.12 -17.58
CA ARG A 33 -9.17 -11.55 -17.59
C ARG A 33 -8.23 -12.26 -16.61
N ALA A 34 -8.78 -12.99 -15.63
CA ALA A 34 -7.98 -13.79 -14.71
C ALA A 34 -7.46 -15.10 -15.34
N SER A 35 -8.10 -15.60 -16.41
CA SER A 35 -7.71 -16.89 -17.01
C SER A 35 -6.70 -16.81 -18.15
N THR A 36 -6.47 -15.63 -18.73
CA THR A 36 -5.59 -15.51 -19.92
C THR A 36 -4.35 -14.65 -19.69
N ASP A 37 -4.18 -14.01 -18.53
CA ASP A 37 -2.96 -13.21 -18.26
C ASP A 37 -2.61 -12.99 -16.77
N ALA A 38 -3.29 -13.64 -15.82
CA ALA A 38 -3.03 -13.40 -14.38
C ALA A 38 -1.83 -14.18 -13.80
N THR A 39 -1.10 -14.90 -14.66
CA THR A 39 0.07 -15.72 -14.28
C THR A 39 1.36 -15.25 -14.96
N SER A 40 1.35 -14.17 -15.74
CA SER A 40 2.51 -13.69 -16.51
C SER A 40 3.39 -12.69 -15.74
N GLY A 41 3.64 -12.93 -14.45
CA GLY A 41 4.82 -12.39 -13.78
C GLY A 41 5.90 -13.48 -13.79
N PRO A 42 7.20 -13.15 -13.94
CA PRO A 42 8.25 -14.17 -13.84
C PRO A 42 8.04 -15.06 -12.60
N PRO A 43 8.18 -16.39 -12.72
CA PRO A 43 8.10 -17.26 -11.55
C PRO A 43 9.17 -16.83 -10.53
N GLY A 44 8.74 -16.35 -9.37
CA GLY A 44 9.61 -15.82 -8.32
C GLY A 44 9.44 -14.32 -8.03
N VAL A 45 8.61 -13.58 -8.77
CA VAL A 45 8.29 -12.19 -8.39
C VAL A 45 7.41 -12.18 -7.15
N GLU A 46 8.02 -11.78 -6.04
CA GLU A 46 7.32 -11.57 -4.78
C GLU A 46 6.19 -10.55 -4.97
N ARG A 47 4.95 -11.01 -4.90
CA ARG A 47 3.74 -10.17 -5.03
C ARG A 47 3.51 -9.24 -3.83
N ARG A 48 4.42 -9.23 -2.86
CA ARG A 48 4.35 -8.33 -1.71
C ARG A 48 5.03 -7.03 -2.09
N GLN A 49 4.22 -6.03 -2.42
CA GLN A 49 4.69 -4.64 -2.58
C GLN A 49 5.31 -4.06 -1.29
N PHE A 50 5.19 -4.77 -0.17
CA PHE A 50 5.81 -4.45 1.12
C PHE A 50 6.76 -5.56 1.59
N GLY A 51 7.26 -6.37 0.65
CA GLY A 51 8.24 -7.42 0.88
C GLY A 51 9.58 -6.81 1.24
N ASN A 52 9.84 -6.71 2.54
CA ASN A 52 11.15 -6.47 3.14
C ASN A 52 11.75 -5.05 3.00
N THR A 53 11.18 -4.08 3.71
CA THR A 53 11.67 -2.69 3.82
C THR A 53 12.95 -2.52 4.65
N TYR A 54 13.69 -3.59 4.95
CA TYR A 54 14.91 -3.50 5.78
C TYR A 54 16.15 -3.04 5.03
N ASN A 55 16.14 -3.06 3.69
CA ASN A 55 17.33 -2.73 2.88
C ASN A 55 17.72 -1.24 2.88
N HIS A 56 16.82 -0.34 3.26
CA HIS A 56 17.10 1.11 3.30
C HIS A 56 17.22 1.66 4.74
N LEU A 57 17.23 0.79 5.74
CA LEU A 57 17.36 1.18 7.14
C LEU A 57 18.84 1.27 7.55
N SER A 58 19.14 2.17 8.48
CA SER A 58 20.42 2.13 9.19
C SER A 58 20.57 0.82 9.96
N MET A 59 21.79 0.48 10.38
CA MET A 59 22.04 -0.70 11.20
C MET A 59 21.14 -0.72 12.45
N ASP A 60 21.09 0.38 13.18
CA ASP A 60 20.27 0.55 14.38
C ASP A 60 18.77 0.44 14.06
N GLY A 61 18.34 1.00 12.93
CA GLY A 61 16.95 0.90 12.48
C GLY A 61 16.56 -0.55 12.20
N ARG A 62 17.47 -1.32 11.59
CA ARG A 62 17.25 -2.75 11.31
C ARG A 62 17.16 -3.56 12.60
N GLU A 63 18.06 -3.33 13.56
CA GLU A 63 18.00 -3.99 14.87
C GLU A 63 16.66 -3.72 15.58
N LEU A 64 16.22 -2.46 15.58
CA LEU A 64 14.92 -2.09 16.13
C LEU A 64 13.77 -2.82 15.44
N ALA A 65 13.78 -2.89 14.11
CA ALA A 65 12.71 -3.55 13.38
C ALA A 65 12.68 -5.07 13.62
N GLU A 66 13.83 -5.72 13.68
CA GLU A 66 13.94 -7.14 14.05
C GLU A 66 13.48 -7.40 15.49
N ALA A 67 13.73 -6.47 16.42
CA ALA A 67 13.24 -6.56 17.79
C ALA A 67 11.70 -6.42 17.86
N ILE A 68 11.11 -5.49 17.09
CA ILE A 68 9.66 -5.29 16.98
C ILE A 68 8.98 -6.53 16.40
N ASP A 69 9.53 -7.13 15.34
CA ASP A 69 8.95 -8.32 14.74
C ASP A 69 9.00 -9.53 15.67
N ARG A 70 10.11 -9.70 16.41
CA ARG A 70 10.20 -10.71 17.48
C ARG A 70 9.14 -10.48 18.55
N TYR A 71 8.96 -9.24 18.99
CA TYR A 71 7.95 -8.87 19.98
C TYR A 71 6.53 -9.25 19.48
N LYS A 72 6.18 -8.89 18.24
CA LYS A 72 4.87 -9.21 17.64
C LYS A 72 4.57 -10.71 17.61
N ILE A 73 5.57 -11.53 17.25
CA ILE A 73 5.43 -12.99 17.20
C ILE A 73 5.25 -13.56 18.61
N GLN A 74 6.08 -13.15 19.57
CA GLN A 74 6.03 -13.62 20.96
C GLN A 74 4.67 -13.30 21.62
N HIS A 75 4.16 -12.09 21.40
CA HIS A 75 2.90 -11.63 21.98
C HIS A 75 1.67 -11.99 21.13
N ARG A 76 1.86 -12.64 19.98
CA ARG A 76 0.80 -13.00 19.01
C ARG A 76 -0.07 -11.80 18.62
N ARG A 77 0.56 -10.64 18.42
CA ARG A 77 -0.14 -9.39 18.07
C ARG A 77 0.23 -8.91 16.68
N ARG A 78 -0.75 -8.30 16.01
CA ARG A 78 -0.57 -7.71 14.67
C ARG A 78 0.01 -6.29 14.72
N TYR A 79 -0.27 -5.57 15.80
CA TYR A 79 0.12 -4.18 16.03
C TYR A 79 0.81 -4.04 17.39
N VAL A 80 1.67 -3.03 17.51
CA VAL A 80 2.41 -2.71 18.74
C VAL A 80 1.90 -1.36 19.24
N THR A 81 1.55 -1.26 20.52
CA THR A 81 1.16 0.01 21.15
C THR A 81 2.38 0.89 21.42
N THR A 82 2.18 2.18 21.74
CA THR A 82 3.29 3.08 22.07
C THR A 82 4.10 2.61 23.27
N ASP A 83 3.44 2.07 24.30
CA ASP A 83 4.11 1.55 25.50
C ASP A 83 4.88 0.26 25.23
N GLU A 84 4.33 -0.60 24.37
CA GLU A 84 4.99 -1.81 23.94
C GLU A 84 6.24 -1.46 23.11
N LEU A 85 6.14 -0.47 22.22
CA LEU A 85 7.29 0.04 21.45
C LEU A 85 8.37 0.62 22.35
N LEU A 86 7.98 1.41 23.37
CA LEU A 86 8.90 1.94 24.36
C LEU A 86 9.59 0.81 25.15
N SER A 87 8.88 -0.27 25.45
CA SER A 87 9.44 -1.44 26.13
C SER A 87 10.50 -2.15 25.28
N VAL A 88 10.26 -2.30 23.98
CA VAL A 88 11.24 -2.84 23.03
C VAL A 88 12.47 -1.93 22.94
N LEU A 89 12.28 -0.62 22.80
CA LEU A 89 13.36 0.38 22.77
C LEU A 89 14.22 0.32 24.03
N LYS A 90 13.61 0.26 25.22
CA LYS A 90 14.33 0.11 26.49
C LYS A 90 15.12 -1.19 26.55
N GLY A 91 14.58 -2.28 26.00
CA GLY A 91 15.28 -3.57 25.90
C GLY A 91 16.54 -3.52 25.02
N LEU A 92 16.58 -2.61 24.04
CA LEU A 92 17.77 -2.32 23.22
C LEU A 92 18.72 -1.31 23.86
N GLY A 93 18.44 -0.83 25.07
CA GLY A 93 19.29 0.12 25.78
C GLY A 93 18.92 1.59 25.58
N TYR A 94 17.75 1.91 25.02
CA TYR A 94 17.28 3.30 24.96
C TYR A 94 17.05 3.87 26.36
N THR A 95 17.79 4.92 26.69
CA THR A 95 17.62 5.72 27.91
C THR A 95 17.19 7.14 27.55
N ARG A 96 16.16 7.64 28.24
CA ARG A 96 15.77 9.05 28.10
C ARG A 96 16.82 9.91 28.81
N GLY A 97 17.47 10.79 28.06
CA GLY A 97 18.36 11.84 28.59
C GLY A 97 17.59 12.98 29.24
#